data_AF-A0AAV5AVX1-F1
#
_entry.id   AF-A0AAV5AVX1-F1
#
_cell.length_a   1.000
_cell.length_b   1.000
_cell.length_c   1.000
_cell.angle_alpha   90.00
_cell.angle_beta   90.00
_cell.angle_gamma   90.00
#
_symmetry.space_group_name_H-M   'P 1'
#
loop_
_entity.id
_entity.type
_entity.pdbx_description
1 polymer ?
#
loop_
_entity_poly.entity_id
_entity_poly.type
_entity_poly.pdbx_seq_one_letter_code
_entity_poly.pdbx_strand_id
1 'polypeptide(L)' 'MKKIRVHPDLKKEIAKEFSVTMQSVDMSLKYVFNSKQAKEIRQRAKELLQAESEDVKINVEQVNQ' A
#
# COMPACT_ATOMS: atom_id res chain seq x y z
N MET A 1 -12.39 -12.42 -1.23
CA MET A 1 -11.39 -12.28 -0.16
C MET A 1 -10.93 -10.83 -0.08
N LYS A 2 -10.93 -10.21 1.11
CA LYS A 2 -10.41 -8.85 1.29
C LYS A 2 -8.89 -8.88 1.10
N LYS A 3 -8.35 -8.03 0.20
CA LYS A 3 -6.90 -7.87 -0.01
C LYS A 3 -6.59 -6.42 -0.32
N ILE A 4 -5.47 -5.92 0.18
CA ILE A 4 -4.96 -4.59 -0.18
C ILE A 4 -4.29 -4.72 -1.57
N ARG A 5 -4.69 -3.87 -2.51
CA ARG A 5 -4.10 -3.83 -3.86
C ARG A 5 -3.25 -2.57 -3.94
N VAL A 6 -1.96 -2.76 -4.21
CA VAL A 6 -0.96 -1.72 -4.40
C VAL A 6 -0.21 -1.98 -5.71
N HIS A 7 0.27 -0.91 -6.35
CA HIS A 7 1.11 -1.01 -7.53
C HIS A 7 2.36 -1.88 -7.24
N PRO A 8 2.87 -2.68 -8.21
CA PRO A 8 4.05 -3.52 -8.00
C PRO A 8 5.28 -2.77 -7.49
N ASP A 9 5.45 -1.50 -7.83
CA ASP A 9 6.60 -0.71 -7.36
C ASP A 9 6.52 -0.37 -5.87
N LEU A 10 5.33 -0.05 -5.36
CA LEU A 10 5.11 0.11 -3.91
C LEU A 10 5.38 -1.21 -3.16
N LYS A 11 5.07 -2.36 -3.77
CA LYS A 11 5.41 -3.67 -3.17
C LYS A 11 6.92 -3.89 -3.10
N LYS A 12 7.67 -3.49 -4.12
CA LYS A 12 9.14 -3.58 -4.12
C LYS A 12 9.74 -2.67 -3.05
N GLU A 13 9.18 -1.49 -2.86
CA GLU A 13 9.59 -0.56 -1.80
C GLU A 13 9.38 -1.18 -0.42
N ILE A 14 8.16 -1.65 -0.12
CA ILE A 14 7.85 -2.34 1.15
C ILE A 14 8.77 -3.56 1.34
N ALA A 15 9.00 -4.35 0.29
CA ALA A 15 9.88 -5.51 0.36
C ALA A 15 11.30 -5.13 0.79
N LYS A 16 11.84 -4.02 0.26
CA LYS A 16 13.15 -3.49 0.64
C LYS A 16 13.14 -2.97 2.07
N GLU A 17 12.14 -2.16 2.45
CA GLU A 17 12.04 -1.56 3.80
C GLU A 17 12.02 -2.63 4.91
N PHE A 18 11.26 -3.70 4.70
CA PHE A 18 11.12 -4.78 5.68
C PHE A 18 12.15 -5.89 5.50
N SER A 19 13.07 -5.78 4.52
CA SER A 19 14.05 -6.82 4.17
C SER A 19 13.39 -8.19 3.94
N VAL A 20 12.27 -8.21 3.23
CA VAL A 20 11.50 -9.42 2.89
C VAL A 20 11.34 -9.60 1.39
N THR A 21 10.88 -10.78 0.96
CA THR A 21 10.57 -11.02 -0.44
C THR A 21 9.25 -10.37 -0.86
N MET A 22 9.06 -10.11 -2.15
CA MET A 22 7.76 -9.65 -2.67
C MET A 22 6.63 -10.65 -2.37
N GLN A 23 6.92 -11.96 -2.33
CA GLN A 23 5.93 -12.98 -1.97
C GLN A 23 5.45 -12.79 -0.52
N SER A 24 6.35 -12.48 0.41
CA SER A 24 6.00 -12.20 1.81
C SER A 24 5.08 -10.96 1.92
N VAL A 25 5.36 -9.92 1.12
CA VAL A 25 4.49 -8.75 1.01
C VAL A 25 3.12 -9.16 0.45
N ASP A 26 3.07 -9.89 -0.65
CA ASP A 26 1.82 -10.35 -1.27
C ASP A 26 0.95 -11.19 -0.33
N MET A 27 1.56 -12.12 0.42
CA MET A 27 0.84 -12.92 1.41
C MET A 27 0.29 -12.06 2.56
N SER A 28 1.07 -11.07 3.00
CA SER A 28 0.66 -10.12 4.04
C SER A 28 -0.53 -9.27 3.59
N LEU A 29 -0.51 -8.75 2.35
CA LEU A 29 -1.57 -7.95 1.74
C LEU A 29 -2.85 -8.77 1.44
N LYS A 30 -2.72 -10.08 1.24
CA LYS A 30 -3.83 -11.04 1.09
C LYS A 30 -4.41 -11.52 2.42
N TYR A 31 -3.89 -11.04 3.55
CA TYR A 31 -4.32 -11.47 4.89
C TYR A 31 -4.09 -12.97 5.20
N VAL A 32 -3.11 -13.60 4.55
CA VAL A 32 -2.81 -15.03 4.78
C VAL A 32 -2.28 -15.29 6.19
N PHE A 33 -1.45 -14.37 6.71
CA PHE A 33 -0.86 -14.47 8.05
C PHE A 33 -1.20 -13.22 8.88
N ASN A 34 -1.26 -13.31 10.21
CA ASN A 34 -1.59 -12.16 11.08
C ASN A 34 -0.49 -11.79 12.08
N SER A 35 0.77 -12.05 11.72
CA SER A 35 1.94 -11.70 12.52
C SER A 35 2.08 -10.18 12.68
N LYS A 36 2.90 -9.75 13.66
CA LYS A 36 3.24 -8.34 13.85
C LYS A 36 3.78 -7.71 12.55
N GLN A 37 4.75 -8.37 11.91
CA GLN A 37 5.32 -7.93 10.64
C GLN A 37 4.29 -7.82 9.52
N ALA A 38 3.34 -8.78 9.42
CA ALA A 38 2.27 -8.70 8.41
C ALA A 38 1.32 -7.52 8.64
N LYS A 39 1.08 -7.13 9.91
CA LYS A 39 0.31 -5.93 10.25
C LYS A 39 1.07 -4.65 9.91
N GLU A 40 2.36 -4.61 10.18
CA GLU A 40 3.25 -3.48 9.83
C GLU A 40 3.33 -3.29 8.31
N ILE A 41 3.47 -4.37 7.55
CA ILE A 41 3.44 -4.34 6.08
C ILE A 41 2.12 -3.76 5.55
N ARG A 42 0.98 -4.13 6.15
CA ARG A 42 -0.33 -3.57 5.75
C ARG A 42 -0.46 -2.11 6.10
N GLN A 43 0.04 -1.71 7.27
CA GLN A 43 0.03 -0.32 7.71
C GLN A 43 0.85 0.53 6.75
N ARG A 44 2.06 0.08 6.39
CA ARG A 44 2.89 0.75 5.39
C ARG A 44 2.23 0.83 4.01
N ALA A 45 1.61 -0.26 3.55
CA ALA A 45 0.88 -0.26 2.29
C ALA A 45 -0.30 0.74 2.29
N LYS A 46 -0.97 0.92 3.43
CA LYS A 46 -2.02 1.94 3.59
C LYS A 46 -1.45 3.35 3.49
N GLU A 47 -0.33 3.63 4.15
CA GLU A 47 0.33 4.94 4.11
C GLU A 47 0.76 5.31 2.69
N LEU A 48 1.37 4.38 1.96
CA LEU A 48 1.80 4.61 0.58
C LEU A 48 0.61 4.88 -0.37
N LEU A 49 -0.48 4.15 -0.22
CA LEU A 49 -1.71 4.40 -0.99
C LEU A 49 -2.32 5.76 -0.67
N GLN A 50 -2.27 6.17 0.60
CA GLN A 50 -2.78 7.46 1.01
C GLN A 50 -1.93 8.59 0.43
N ALA A 51 -0.59 8.47 0.51
CA ALA A 51 0.32 9.42 -0.12
C ALA A 51 0.09 9.50 -1.65
N GLU A 52 -0.02 8.35 -2.32
CA GLU A 52 -0.34 8.29 -3.75
C GLU A 52 -1.68 8.99 -4.04
N SER A 53 -2.70 8.81 -3.20
CA SER A 53 -3.99 9.47 -3.38
C SER A 53 -3.98 10.98 -3.15
N GLU A 54 -3.10 11.46 -2.26
CA GLU A 54 -2.94 12.90 -1.97
C GLU A 54 -2.20 13.62 -3.12
N ASP A 55 -1.29 12.92 -3.80
CA ASP A 55 -0.56 13.43 -4.97
C ASP A 55 -1.40 13.46 -6.26
N VAL A 56 -2.53 12.74 -6.28
CA VAL A 56 -3.43 12.69 -7.44
C VAL A 56 -4.15 14.05 -7.60
N LYS A 57 -3.64 14.85 -8.53
CA LYS A 57 -4.23 16.15 -8.90
C LYS A 57 -5.46 15.95 -9.78
N ILE A 58 -6.62 15.83 -9.16
CA ILE A 58 -7.91 15.90 -9.86
C ILE A 58 -8.45 17.33 -9.69
N ASN A 59 -8.28 18.16 -10.72
CA ASN A 59 -9.06 19.39 -10.85
C ASN A 59 -10.23 19.11 -11.79
N VAL A 60 -11.45 19.22 -11.30
CA VAL A 60 -12.49 19.89 -12.08
C VAL A 60 -12.74 21.19 -11.34
N GLU A 61 -12.59 22.29 -12.05
CA GLU A 61 -12.87 23.66 -11.65
C GLU A 61 -13.95 23.77 -10.57
N GLN A 62 -13.59 24.18 -9.35
CA GLN A 62 -14.54 24.98 -8.59
C GLN A 62 -14.52 26.37 -9.23
N VAL A 63 -15.41 26.51 -10.21
CA VAL A 63 -15.93 27.77 -10.71
C VAL A 63 -16.31 28.64 -9.52
N ASN A 64 -15.75 29.84 -9.46
CA ASN A 64 -16.20 30.92 -8.57
C ASN A 64 -17.73 31.06 -8.64
N GLN A 65 -18.43 30.94 -7.51
CA GLN A 65 -19.64 31.70 -7.20
C GLN A 65 -19.69 32.02 -5.71
#